data_AF-A0AAV2H4U7-F1
#
_entry.id   AF-A0AAV2H4U7-F1
#
_cell.length_a   1.000
_cell.length_b   1.000
_cell.length_c   1.000
_cell.angle_alpha   90.00
_cell.angle_beta   90.00
_cell.angle_gamma   90.00
#
_symmetry.space_group_name_H-M   'P 1'
#
loop_
_entity.id
_entity.type
_entity.pdbx_description
1 polymer ?
#
loop_
_entity_poly.entity_id
_entity_poly.type
_entity_poly.pdbx_seq_one_letter_code
_entity_poly.pdbx_strand_id
1 'polypeptide(L)'
;MRKRFHKFPASSAASVLKVDKEFLRHSRKVIVELDEMVKVLNAPDVLKSRALKLARRHLDLDPPIGSQFFDPFYEKFHVFIETSLDLPPEHEEVQLWTSFLSFIIAVLKVEEAKHRTKPSDSDICCILL
;
A
#
# COMPACT_ATOMS: atom_id res chain seq x y z
N MET A 1 -11.61 -4.18 -2.30
CA MET A 1 -10.35 -4.10 -3.10
C MET A 1 -10.57 -4.26 -4.61
N ARG A 2 -11.04 -5.42 -5.12
CA ARG A 2 -11.08 -5.73 -6.57
C ARG A 2 -11.71 -4.65 -7.48
N LYS A 3 -12.81 -4.02 -7.05
CA LYS A 3 -13.52 -2.97 -7.80
C LYS A 3 -12.70 -1.70 -8.10
N ARG A 4 -11.53 -1.52 -7.49
CA ARG A 4 -10.64 -0.36 -7.74
C ARG A 4 -9.68 -0.58 -8.92
N PHE A 5 -9.61 -1.80 -9.44
CA PHE A 5 -8.75 -2.13 -10.57
C PHE A 5 -9.59 -2.19 -11.85
N HIS A 6 -9.35 -1.23 -12.74
CA HIS A 6 -10.09 -1.10 -14.01
C HIS A 6 -9.27 -1.49 -15.25
N LYS A 7 -7.96 -1.73 -15.08
CA LYS A 7 -7.03 -2.04 -16.19
C LYS A 7 -6.89 -3.52 -16.49
N PHE A 8 -7.47 -4.39 -15.66
CA PHE A 8 -7.46 -5.85 -15.81
C PHE A 8 -8.75 -6.41 -15.19
N PRO A 9 -9.17 -7.64 -15.53
CA PRO A 9 -10.45 -8.19 -15.08
C PRO A 9 -10.35 -8.70 -13.64
N ALA A 10 -10.27 -7.78 -12.67
CA ALA A 10 -9.98 -8.06 -11.27
C ALA A 10 -10.95 -9.01 -10.55
N SER A 11 -12.15 -9.19 -11.11
CA SER A 11 -13.18 -10.13 -10.61
C SER A 11 -13.04 -11.54 -11.16
N SER A 12 -12.18 -11.77 -12.15
CA SER A 12 -11.97 -13.09 -12.77
C SER A 12 -11.25 -14.06 -11.84
N ALA A 13 -11.32 -15.35 -12.20
CA ALA A 13 -10.59 -16.41 -11.51
C ALA A 13 -9.07 -16.19 -11.57
N ALA A 14 -8.35 -16.78 -10.61
CA ALA A 14 -6.90 -16.64 -10.52
C ALA A 14 -6.17 -17.14 -11.78
N SER A 15 -6.67 -18.18 -12.45
CA SER A 15 -6.11 -18.69 -13.71
C SER A 15 -6.09 -17.63 -14.82
N VAL A 16 -7.12 -16.77 -14.87
CA VAL A 16 -7.21 -15.66 -15.83
C VAL A 16 -6.25 -14.54 -15.45
N LEU A 17 -6.21 -14.16 -14.17
CA LEU A 17 -5.33 -13.08 -13.69
C LEU A 17 -3.84 -13.42 -13.86
N LYS A 18 -3.45 -14.68 -13.67
CA LYS A 18 -2.05 -15.13 -13.76
C LYS A 18 -1.42 -14.93 -15.14
N VAL A 19 -2.21 -14.78 -16.20
CA VAL A 19 -1.73 -14.55 -17.57
C VAL A 19 -2.09 -13.15 -18.08
N ASP A 20 -2.81 -12.35 -17.30
CA ASP A 20 -3.20 -10.99 -17.66
C ASP A 20 -1.99 -10.03 -17.54
N LYS A 21 -1.66 -9.35 -18.64
CA LYS A 21 -0.47 -8.51 -18.72
C LYS A 21 -0.53 -7.30 -17.78
N GLU A 22 -1.71 -6.71 -17.59
CA GLU A 22 -1.89 -5.52 -16.77
C GLU A 22 -1.88 -5.85 -15.28
N PHE A 23 -2.46 -6.99 -14.90
CA PHE A 23 -2.32 -7.57 -13.57
C PHE A 23 -0.86 -7.83 -13.24
N LEU A 24 -0.15 -8.60 -14.09
CA LEU A 24 1.27 -8.93 -13.88
C LEU A 24 2.15 -7.67 -13.82
N ARG A 25 1.89 -6.68 -14.66
CA ARG A 25 2.58 -5.39 -14.64
C ARG A 25 2.36 -4.65 -13.32
N HIS A 26 1.13 -4.63 -12.81
CA HIS A 26 0.84 -4.01 -11.52
C HIS A 26 1.51 -4.76 -10.37
N SER A 27 1.41 -6.10 -10.34
CA SER A 27 2.08 -6.93 -9.33
C SER A 27 3.59 -6.70 -9.31
N ARG A 28 4.24 -6.61 -10.48
CA ARG A 28 5.67 -6.29 -10.57
C ARG A 28 5.99 -4.91 -9.98
N LYS A 29 5.15 -3.90 -10.20
CA LYS A 29 5.36 -2.57 -9.61
C LYS A 29 5.31 -2.60 -8.09
N VAL A 30 4.40 -3.39 -7.50
CA VAL A 30 4.33 -3.56 -6.04
C VAL A 30 5.63 -4.18 -5.52
N ILE A 31 6.12 -5.25 -6.16
CA ILE A 31 7.36 -5.92 -5.75
C ILE A 31 8.56 -4.96 -5.87
N VAL A 32 8.69 -4.24 -6.98
CA VAL A 32 9.78 -3.28 -7.19
C VAL A 32 9.72 -2.15 -6.17
N GLU A 33 8.54 -1.63 -5.84
CA GLU A 33 8.41 -0.57 -4.84
C GLU A 33 8.84 -1.05 -3.44
N LEU A 34 8.47 -2.29 -3.06
CA LEU A 34 8.90 -2.87 -1.79
C LEU A 34 10.41 -3.13 -1.76
N ASP A 35 10.99 -3.69 -2.82
CA ASP A 35 12.44 -3.90 -2.97
C ASP A 35 13.22 -2.59 -2.84
N GLU A 36 12.75 -1.54 -3.50
CA GLU A 36 13.35 -0.20 -3.43
C GLU A 36 13.27 0.43 -2.03
N MET A 37 12.28 0.07 -1.22
CA MET A 37 12.20 0.48 0.19
C MET A 37 13.11 -0.37 1.08
N VAL A 38 13.23 -1.68 0.83
CA VAL A 38 14.13 -2.58 1.56
C VAL A 38 15.60 -2.15 1.39
N LYS A 39 16.00 -1.71 0.19
CA LYS A 39 17.36 -1.21 -0.07
C LYS A 39 17.78 0.00 0.77
N VAL A 40 16.84 0.70 1.40
CA VAL A 40 17.08 1.90 2.20
C VAL A 40 16.69 1.73 3.68
N LEU A 41 16.59 0.49 4.18
CA LEU A 41 16.26 0.22 5.59
C LEU A 41 17.26 0.85 6.57
N ASN A 42 18.53 0.98 6.18
CA ASN A 42 19.58 1.64 6.96
C ASN A 42 19.54 3.18 6.89
N ALA A 43 18.59 3.76 6.14
CA ALA A 43 18.42 5.20 5.98
C ALA A 43 16.97 5.61 6.35
N PRO A 44 16.65 5.74 7.64
CA PRO A 44 15.28 5.92 8.12
C PRO A 44 14.53 7.11 7.49
N ASP A 45 15.21 8.24 7.27
CA ASP A 45 14.60 9.41 6.64
C ASP A 45 14.25 9.16 5.17
N VAL A 46 15.08 8.40 4.45
CA VAL A 46 14.84 8.03 3.06
C VAL A 46 13.69 7.05 2.97
N LEU A 47 13.66 6.03 3.83
CA LEU A 47 12.57 5.07 3.94
C LEU A 47 11.24 5.77 4.22
N LYS A 48 11.20 6.66 5.22
CA LYS A 48 10.01 7.45 5.56
C LYS A 48 9.55 8.33 4.40
N SER A 49 10.48 8.99 3.71
CA SER A 49 10.16 9.81 2.54
C SER A 49 9.54 8.98 1.40
N ARG A 50 10.05 7.76 1.15
CA ARG A 50 9.47 6.84 0.17
C ARG A 50 8.07 6.37 0.58
N ALA A 51 7.88 5.96 1.85
CA ALA A 51 6.57 5.57 2.37
C ALA A 51 5.53 6.70 2.28
N LEU A 52 5.93 7.95 2.59
CA LEU A 52 5.08 9.12 2.44
C LEU A 52 4.69 9.37 0.98
N LYS A 53 5.63 9.27 0.04
CA LYS A 53 5.34 9.40 -1.40
C LYS A 53 4.37 8.30 -1.86
N LEU A 54 4.56 7.07 -1.40
CA LEU A 54 3.65 5.97 -1.70
C LEU A 54 2.24 6.27 -1.18
N ALA A 55 2.11 6.69 0.08
CA ALA A 55 0.83 7.04 0.69
C ALA A 55 0.12 8.16 -0.09
N ARG A 56 0.80 9.26 -0.37
CA ARG A 56 0.24 10.39 -1.14
C ARG A 56 -0.24 9.96 -2.52
N ARG A 57 0.58 9.22 -3.29
CA ARG A 57 0.17 8.72 -4.62
C ARG A 57 -1.13 7.91 -4.60
N HIS A 58 -1.46 7.25 -3.49
CA HIS A 58 -2.69 6.47 -3.34
C HIS A 58 -3.85 7.31 -2.80
N LEU A 59 -3.58 8.22 -1.87
CA LEU A 59 -4.57 9.11 -1.29
C LEU A 59 -5.04 10.19 -2.28
N ASP A 60 -4.15 10.65 -3.17
CA ASP A 60 -4.45 11.65 -4.21
C ASP A 60 -5.25 11.07 -5.39
N LEU A 61 -5.57 9.75 -5.39
CA LEU A 61 -6.47 9.16 -6.37
C LEU A 61 -7.92 9.54 -6.08
N ASP A 62 -8.75 9.56 -7.12
CA ASP A 62 -10.19 9.77 -6.97
C ASP A 62 -10.99 8.50 -7.33
N PRO A 63 -11.73 7.88 -6.39
CA PRO A 63 -11.71 8.16 -4.95
C PRO A 63 -10.40 7.70 -4.26
N PRO A 64 -10.06 8.27 -3.09
CA PRO A 64 -8.82 7.95 -2.37
C PRO A 64 -8.67 6.46 -2.06
N ILE A 65 -7.43 5.97 -2.19
CA ILE A 65 -7.04 4.61 -1.79
C ILE A 65 -6.31 4.69 -0.44
N GLY A 66 -7.11 4.69 0.64
CA GLY A 66 -6.63 4.78 2.02
C GLY A 66 -6.54 3.43 2.76
N SER A 67 -6.51 3.51 4.09
CA SER A 67 -6.41 2.36 5.00
C SER A 67 -7.46 1.28 4.73
N GLN A 68 -8.65 1.64 4.25
CA GLN A 68 -9.70 0.67 3.89
C GLN A 68 -9.28 -0.34 2.79
N PHE A 69 -8.18 -0.08 2.08
CA PHE A 69 -7.59 -1.00 1.11
C PHE A 69 -6.22 -1.55 1.55
N PHE A 70 -5.43 -0.79 2.31
CA PHE A 70 -4.12 -1.23 2.80
C PHE A 70 -4.20 -2.21 3.97
N ASP A 71 -5.19 -2.08 4.86
CA ASP A 71 -5.35 -3.00 5.99
C ASP A 71 -5.67 -4.44 5.51
N PRO A 72 -6.60 -4.67 4.55
CA PRO A 72 -6.79 -6.00 3.97
C PRO A 72 -5.60 -6.53 3.16
N PHE A 73 -4.69 -5.67 2.70
CA PHE A 73 -3.45 -6.10 2.05
C PHE A 73 -2.46 -6.61 3.10
N TYR A 74 -2.30 -5.90 4.22
CA TYR A 74 -1.50 -6.30 5.37
C TYR A 74 -1.90 -7.66 5.93
N GLU A 75 -3.21 -7.86 6.15
CA GLU A 75 -3.77 -9.11 6.65
C GLU A 75 -3.46 -10.29 5.73
N LYS A 76 -3.16 -10.08 4.45
CA LYS A 76 -2.79 -11.16 3.53
C LYS A 76 -1.29 -11.29 3.34
N PHE A 77 -0.54 -10.24 3.67
CA PHE A 77 0.89 -10.22 3.47
C PHE A 77 1.63 -11.11 4.46
N HIS A 78 1.22 -11.16 5.73
CA HIS A 78 1.86 -12.06 6.71
C HIS A 78 1.78 -13.53 6.26
N VAL A 79 0.58 -14.00 5.88
CA VAL A 79 0.37 -15.35 5.30
C VAL A 79 1.22 -15.58 4.05
N PHE A 80 1.33 -14.56 3.19
CA PHE A 80 2.16 -14.65 1.99
C PHE A 80 3.64 -14.84 2.33
N ILE A 81 4.18 -14.12 3.32
CA ILE A 81 5.58 -14.25 3.74
C ILE A 81 5.83 -15.60 4.39
N GLU A 82 4.99 -16.03 5.34
CA GLU A 82 5.08 -17.36 5.98
C GLU A 82 5.12 -18.47 4.93
N THR A 83 4.18 -18.45 3.98
CA THR A 83 4.10 -19.46 2.92
C THR A 83 5.27 -19.39 1.95
N SER A 84 5.77 -18.18 1.65
CA SER A 84 6.85 -18.00 0.67
C SER A 84 8.22 -18.37 1.24
N LEU A 85 8.42 -18.18 2.55
CA LEU A 85 9.67 -18.50 3.23
C LEU A 85 9.67 -19.90 3.84
N ASP A 86 8.50 -20.54 3.95
CA ASP A 86 8.31 -21.81 4.66
C ASP A 86 8.76 -21.72 6.13
N LEU A 87 8.37 -20.62 6.78
CA LEU A 87 8.73 -20.29 8.16
C LEU A 87 7.49 -20.02 9.02
N PRO A 88 7.51 -20.38 10.31
CA PRO A 88 6.40 -20.10 11.22
C PRO A 88 6.30 -18.60 11.54
N PRO A 89 5.12 -18.12 11.96
CA PRO A 89 4.89 -16.69 12.22
C PRO A 89 5.82 -16.09 13.28
N GLU A 90 6.29 -16.88 14.23
CA GLU A 90 7.19 -16.43 15.31
C GLU A 90 8.64 -16.27 14.86
N HIS A 91 8.98 -16.74 13.66
CA HIS A 91 10.34 -16.62 13.14
C HIS A 91 10.73 -15.15 12.95
N GLU A 92 11.96 -14.80 13.34
CA GLU A 92 12.47 -13.43 13.30
C GLU A 92 12.30 -12.78 11.92
N GLU A 93 12.69 -13.48 10.86
CA GLU A 93 12.51 -13.01 9.48
C GLU A 93 11.06 -12.64 9.15
N VAL A 94 10.09 -13.46 9.56
CA VAL A 94 8.65 -13.20 9.32
C VAL A 94 8.20 -11.95 10.11
N GLN A 95 8.68 -11.81 11.34
CA GLN A 95 8.40 -10.64 12.19
C GLN A 95 9.01 -9.36 11.60
N LEU A 96 10.20 -9.42 11.00
CA LEU A 96 10.86 -8.28 10.36
C LEU A 96 10.09 -7.81 9.13
N TRP A 97 9.65 -8.72 8.25
CA TRP A 97 8.80 -8.38 7.11
C TRP A 97 7.46 -7.77 7.54
N THR A 98 6.85 -8.34 8.58
CA THR A 98 5.57 -7.85 9.13
C THR A 98 5.73 -6.45 9.74
N SER A 99 6.83 -6.21 10.46
CA SER A 99 7.18 -4.90 11.04
C SER A 99 7.44 -3.86 9.96
N PHE A 100 8.17 -4.22 8.91
CA PHE A 100 8.42 -3.36 7.76
C PHE A 100 7.12 -2.91 7.08
N LEU A 101 6.19 -3.84 6.83
CA LEU A 101 4.90 -3.46 6.22
C LEU A 101 4.02 -2.65 7.18
N SER A 102 4.04 -2.97 8.48
CA SER A 102 3.33 -2.22 9.51
C SER A 102 3.76 -0.76 9.54
N PHE A 103 5.07 -0.49 9.38
CA PHE A 103 5.60 0.85 9.26
C PHE A 103 5.01 1.61 8.06
N ILE A 104 4.94 0.99 6.88
CA ILE A 104 4.36 1.62 5.68
C ILE A 104 2.90 2.01 5.91
N ILE A 105 2.13 1.12 6.53
CA ILE A 105 0.70 1.36 6.82
C ILE A 105 0.51 2.43 7.88
N ALA A 106 1.36 2.47 8.90
CA ALA A 106 1.33 3.52 9.92
C ALA A 106 1.56 4.90 9.29
N VAL A 107 2.55 5.01 8.39
CA VAL A 107 2.79 6.25 7.62
C VAL A 107 1.57 6.63 6.78
N LEU A 108 0.94 5.66 6.11
CA LEU A 108 -0.26 5.90 5.33
C LEU A 108 -1.43 6.40 6.18
N LYS A 109 -1.69 5.78 7.33
CA LYS A 109 -2.78 6.17 8.24
C LYS A 109 -2.60 7.60 8.78
N VAL A 110 -1.37 7.96 9.12
CA VAL A 110 -1.04 9.34 9.53
C VAL A 110 -1.28 10.32 8.40
N GLU A 111 -0.89 9.98 7.16
CA GLU A 111 -1.10 10.86 6.01
C GLU A 111 -2.57 10.93 5.60
N GLU A 112 -3.31 9.83 5.69
CA GLU A 112 -4.75 9.79 5.43
C GLU A 112 -5.53 10.70 6.39
N ALA A 113 -5.18 10.70 7.68
CA ALA A 113 -5.78 11.59 8.66
C ALA A 113 -5.59 13.07 8.27
N LYS A 114 -4.39 13.44 7.80
CA LYS A 114 -4.11 14.80 7.30
C LYS A 114 -4.85 15.11 6.00
N HIS A 115 -4.98 14.12 5.12
CA HIS A 115 -5.69 14.28 3.85
C HIS A 115 -7.18 14.57 4.08
N ARG A 116 -7.80 13.96 5.10
CA ARG A 116 -9.19 14.22 5.48
C ARG A 116 -9.41 15.60 6.12
N THR A 117 -8.39 16.18 6.74
CA THR A 117 -8.45 17.51 7.38
C THR A 117 -8.06 18.66 6.44
N LYS A 118 -7.69 18.38 5.18
CA LYS A 118 -7.52 19.46 4.21
C LYS A 118 -8.89 20.11 3.97
N PRO A 119 -9.04 21.43 4.17
CA PRO A 119 -10.27 22.11 3.81
C PRO A 119 -10.54 21.86 2.32
N SER A 120 -11.78 21.50 2.00
CA SER A 120 -12.20 21.42 0.61
C SER A 120 -12.21 22.82 0.00
N ASP A 121 -12.06 22.96 -1.32
CA ASP A 121 -12.19 24.28 -1.98
C ASP A 121 -13.55 24.95 -1.67
N SER A 122 -14.59 24.17 -1.36
CA SER A 122 -15.87 24.68 -0.87
C SER A 122 -15.83 25.27 0.54
N ASP A 123 -14.94 24.79 1.41
CA ASP A 123 -14.79 25.32 2.78
C ASP A 123 -14.07 26.66 2.78
N ILE A 124 -13.19 26.91 1.80
CA ILE A 124 -12.47 28.17 1.64
C ILE A 124 -13.42 29.30 1.22
N CYS A 125 -14.42 29.01 0.38
CA CYS A 125 -15.44 29.98 -0.02
C CYS A 125 -16.32 30.47 1.15
N CYS A 126 -16.52 29.67 2.19
CA CYS A 126 -17.36 30.04 3.34
C CYS A 126 -16.64 30.84 4.44
N ILE A 127 -15.32 30.99 4.36
CA ILE A 127 -14.51 31.71 5.38
C ILE A 127 -14.28 33.19 4.97
N LEU A 128 -14.59 33.56 3.73
CA LEU A 128 -14.36 34.89 3.17
C LEU A 128 -15.63 35.73 2.95
N LEU A 129 -16.76 35.35 3.57
CA LEU A 129 -18.02 36.11 3.52
C LEU A 129 -18.43 36.63 4.90
#